data_AF-A0A1I1NP30-F1
#
_entry.id   AF-A0A1I1NP30-F1
#
_cell.length_a   1.000
_cell.length_b   1.000
_cell.length_c   1.000
_cell.angle_alpha   90.00
_cell.angle_beta   90.00
_cell.angle_gamma   90.00
#
_symmetry.space_group_name_H-M   'P 1'
#
loop_
_entity.id
_entity.type
_entity.pdbx_description
1 polymer ?
#
loop_
_entity_poly.entity_id
_entity_poly.type
_entity_poly.pdbx_seq_one_letter_code
_entity_poly.pdbx_strand_id
1 'polypeptide(L)'
;MASATQRGAAPQPAGRLQPKLSALIAEVRAVRDELDRTLARHGMPSRDAAASRARLLDQWIRQAQGRRQLVCLACGAEQGLLQQGHLEIGRRTAAGTTDRALRALYWASVQRWSRAPGSRPMRDDTPATSVAAPSTSPAVAPDMCGDCDDLRQDIRRYTPHAELARDGVNEPPRPHGAAECRYRCGTCATQWVRRVPPFEPFAVWAVVPARHAAPLYR
;
A
#
# COMPACT_ATOMS: atom_id res chain seq x y z
N MET A 1 -33.44 -26.72 -43.42
CA MET A 1 -34.16 -26.31 -42.20
C MET A 1 -33.31 -26.67 -40.99
N ALA A 2 -33.04 -25.65 -40.17
CA ALA A 2 -32.60 -25.61 -38.76
C ALA A 2 -31.47 -26.52 -38.25
N SER A 3 -30.34 -25.86 -37.96
CA SER A 3 -29.19 -26.27 -37.17
C SER A 3 -29.54 -26.62 -35.72
N ALA A 4 -28.96 -27.71 -35.21
CA ALA A 4 -29.04 -28.11 -33.81
C ALA A 4 -27.94 -27.43 -32.96
N THR A 5 -28.37 -26.36 -32.30
CA THR A 5 -28.08 -25.95 -30.92
C THR A 5 -26.70 -26.22 -30.32
N GLN A 6 -25.91 -25.14 -30.25
CA GLN A 6 -24.78 -24.97 -29.34
C GLN A 6 -25.20 -25.27 -27.89
N ARG A 7 -24.49 -26.19 -27.22
CA ARG A 7 -24.51 -26.30 -25.75
C ARG A 7 -23.66 -25.16 -25.18
N GLY A 8 -24.34 -24.19 -24.57
CA GLY A 8 -23.70 -23.11 -23.81
C GLY A 8 -22.88 -23.67 -22.66
N ALA A 9 -21.56 -23.50 -22.75
CA ALA A 9 -20.66 -23.64 -21.62
C ALA A 9 -20.93 -22.49 -20.64
N ALA A 10 -21.31 -22.84 -19.42
CA ALA A 10 -21.54 -21.90 -18.33
C ALA A 10 -20.26 -21.08 -18.02
N PRO A 11 -20.37 -19.79 -17.64
CA PRO A 11 -19.21 -18.97 -17.31
C PRO A 11 -18.69 -19.34 -15.91
N GLN A 12 -17.65 -20.18 -15.82
CA GLN A 12 -16.87 -20.36 -14.59
C GLN A 12 -15.40 -19.99 -14.76
N PRO A 13 -15.01 -18.71 -14.55
CA PRO A 13 -13.62 -18.37 -14.30
C PRO A 13 -13.35 -17.65 -12.96
N ALA A 14 -14.37 -17.13 -12.26
CA ALA A 14 -14.17 -16.28 -11.08
C ALA A 14 -13.73 -17.05 -9.82
N GLY A 15 -14.26 -18.26 -9.59
CA GLY A 15 -14.06 -19.01 -8.35
C GLY A 15 -12.63 -19.52 -8.09
N ARG A 16 -11.80 -19.69 -9.14
CA ARG A 16 -10.41 -20.20 -9.00
C ARG A 16 -9.36 -19.11 -8.78
N LEU A 17 -9.69 -17.85 -9.05
CA LEU A 17 -8.75 -16.74 -8.94
C LEU A 17 -8.59 -16.26 -7.50
N GLN A 18 -9.69 -16.24 -6.75
CA GLN A 18 -9.71 -15.74 -5.38
C GLN A 18 -8.77 -16.54 -4.44
N PRO A 19 -8.76 -17.89 -4.41
CA PRO A 19 -7.83 -18.64 -3.56
C PRO A 19 -6.36 -18.40 -3.93
N LYS A 20 -6.06 -18.27 -5.22
CA LYS A 20 -4.70 -17.98 -5.70
C LYS A 20 -4.23 -16.59 -5.28
N LEU A 21 -5.11 -15.59 -5.37
CA LEU A 21 -4.82 -14.24 -4.90
C LEU A 21 -4.61 -14.22 -3.38
N SER A 22 -5.43 -14.93 -2.61
CA SER A 22 -5.23 -15.06 -1.15
C SER A 22 -3.87 -15.70 -0.81
N ALA A 23 -3.46 -16.73 -1.55
CA ALA A 23 -2.14 -17.34 -1.36
C ALA A 23 -0.99 -16.37 -1.70
N LEU A 24 -1.12 -15.60 -2.79
CA LEU A 24 -0.13 -14.57 -3.13
C LEU A 24 -0.08 -13.44 -2.10
N ILE A 25 -1.22 -13.04 -1.54
CA ILE A 25 -1.29 -12.06 -0.45
C ILE A 25 -0.53 -12.58 0.78
N ALA A 26 -0.73 -13.86 1.14
CA ALA A 26 0.01 -14.48 2.24
C ALA A 26 1.51 -14.49 1.97
N GLU A 27 1.93 -14.75 0.73
CA GLU A 27 3.35 -14.68 0.34
C GLU A 27 3.94 -13.28 0.42
N VAL A 28 3.22 -12.24 -0.03
CA VAL A 28 3.67 -10.85 0.11
C VAL A 28 3.89 -10.50 1.59
N ARG A 29 2.96 -10.93 2.46
CA ARG A 29 3.11 -10.75 3.91
C ARG A 29 4.32 -11.50 4.47
N ALA A 30 4.52 -12.76 4.05
CA ALA A 30 5.67 -13.54 4.48
C ALA A 30 7.00 -12.91 4.06
N VAL A 31 7.09 -12.35 2.83
CA VAL A 31 8.27 -11.61 2.35
C VAL A 31 8.51 -10.37 3.19
N ARG A 32 7.45 -9.64 3.53
CA ARG A 32 7.55 -8.46 4.39
C ARG A 32 8.05 -8.81 5.80
N ASP A 33 7.53 -9.87 6.39
CA ASP A 33 7.97 -10.33 7.71
C ASP A 33 9.42 -10.85 7.66
N GLU A 34 9.84 -11.45 6.54
CA GLU A 34 11.24 -11.81 6.29
C GLU A 34 12.14 -10.58 6.17
N LEU A 35 11.66 -9.53 5.51
CA LEU A 35 12.38 -8.26 5.34
C LEU A 35 12.60 -7.60 6.70
N ASP A 36 11.55 -7.49 7.51
CA ASP A 36 11.63 -6.89 8.85
C ASP A 36 12.54 -7.72 9.78
N ARG A 37 12.46 -9.06 9.75
CA ARG A 37 13.38 -9.93 10.50
C ARG A 37 14.83 -9.82 10.06
N THR A 38 15.07 -9.59 8.78
CA THR A 38 16.45 -9.43 8.25
C THR A 38 17.02 -8.09 8.70
N LEU A 39 16.26 -7.00 8.60
CA LEU A 39 16.69 -5.69 9.08
C LEU A 39 16.95 -5.68 10.59
N ALA A 40 16.09 -6.32 11.39
CA ALA A 40 16.27 -6.44 12.83
C ALA A 40 17.56 -7.17 13.23
N ARG A 41 17.91 -8.25 12.52
CA ARG A 41 19.15 -9.02 12.75
C ARG A 41 20.42 -8.22 12.49
N HIS A 42 20.37 -7.24 11.59
CA HIS A 42 21.53 -6.41 11.26
C HIS A 42 21.69 -5.15 12.12
N GLY A 43 20.83 -4.94 13.13
CA GLY A 43 20.99 -3.85 14.10
C GLY A 43 21.00 -2.44 13.49
N MET A 44 20.31 -2.25 12.37
CA MET A 44 20.40 -1.01 11.60
C MET A 44 19.77 0.17 12.37
N PRO A 45 20.50 1.29 12.58
CA PRO A 45 19.97 2.44 13.31
C PRO A 45 18.77 3.06 12.59
N SER A 46 17.77 3.49 13.38
CA SER A 46 16.46 3.94 12.91
C SER A 46 16.49 5.04 11.84
N ARG A 47 17.53 5.87 11.79
CA ARG A 47 17.65 6.97 10.81
C ARG A 47 17.87 6.48 9.38
N ASP A 48 18.49 5.32 9.18
CA ASP A 48 18.78 4.74 7.85
C ASP A 48 17.87 3.56 7.49
N ALA A 49 16.82 3.32 8.29
CA ALA A 49 15.96 2.15 8.14
C ALA A 49 15.28 2.09 6.76
N ALA A 50 14.79 3.23 6.25
CA ALA A 50 14.13 3.31 4.95
C ALA A 50 15.11 3.02 3.80
N ALA A 51 16.30 3.63 3.82
CA ALA A 51 17.33 3.40 2.80
C ALA A 51 17.84 1.95 2.82
N SER A 52 17.99 1.37 4.02
CA SER A 52 18.40 -0.02 4.19
C SER A 52 17.34 -0.99 3.67
N ARG A 53 16.06 -0.71 3.96
CA ARG A 53 14.93 -1.47 3.42
C ARG A 53 14.89 -1.40 1.90
N ALA A 54 15.10 -0.21 1.32
CA ALA A 54 15.13 -0.01 -0.12
C ALA A 54 16.26 -0.82 -0.79
N ARG A 55 17.48 -0.76 -0.25
CA ARG A 55 18.63 -1.54 -0.76
C ARG A 55 18.38 -3.05 -0.71
N LEU A 56 17.85 -3.55 0.40
CA LEU A 56 17.58 -4.97 0.56
C LEU A 56 16.47 -5.46 -0.40
N LEU A 57 15.42 -4.66 -0.58
CA LEU A 57 14.38 -4.96 -1.57
C LEU A 57 14.90 -4.91 -3.01
N ASP A 58 15.73 -3.92 -3.36
CA ASP A 58 16.36 -3.86 -4.69
C ASP A 58 17.18 -5.12 -4.97
N GLN A 59 18.00 -5.55 -4.00
CA GLN A 59 18.75 -6.80 -4.10
C GLN A 59 17.82 -8.00 -4.31
N TRP A 60 16.78 -8.15 -3.49
CA TRP A 60 15.84 -9.27 -3.60
C TRP A 60 15.08 -9.28 -4.92
N ILE A 61 14.67 -8.13 -5.44
CA ILE A 61 13.99 -8.02 -6.73
C ILE A 61 14.93 -8.42 -7.86
N ARG A 62 16.19 -7.98 -7.84
CA ARG A 62 17.18 -8.31 -8.88
C ARG A 62 17.60 -9.78 -8.86
N GLN A 63 17.70 -10.39 -7.69
CA GLN A 63 18.16 -11.77 -7.52
C GLN A 63 17.03 -12.80 -7.70
N ALA A 64 15.79 -12.44 -7.36
CA ALA A 64 14.65 -13.34 -7.52
C ALA A 64 14.25 -13.50 -9.00
N GLN A 65 13.56 -14.59 -9.31
CA GLN A 65 13.00 -14.87 -10.64
C GLN A 65 11.54 -15.34 -10.53
N GLY A 66 10.80 -15.22 -11.63
CA GLY A 66 9.43 -15.74 -11.74
C GLY A 66 8.48 -15.20 -10.68
N ARG A 67 7.74 -16.11 -10.02
CA ARG A 67 6.77 -15.79 -8.95
C ARG A 67 7.38 -14.94 -7.84
N ARG A 68 8.54 -15.36 -7.31
CA ARG A 68 9.16 -14.69 -6.16
C ARG A 68 9.54 -13.24 -6.49
N GLN A 69 9.98 -12.97 -7.71
CA GLN A 69 10.31 -11.61 -8.14
C GLN A 69 9.09 -10.68 -8.12
N LEU A 70 7.93 -11.16 -8.60
CA LEU A 70 6.69 -10.38 -8.56
C LEU A 70 6.17 -10.18 -7.13
N VAL A 71 6.37 -11.15 -6.24
CA VAL A 71 6.05 -11.01 -4.81
C VAL A 71 6.96 -9.97 -4.14
N CYS A 72 8.27 -10.00 -4.38
CA CYS A 72 9.21 -8.99 -3.88
C CYS A 72 8.86 -7.59 -4.40
N LEU A 73 8.47 -7.48 -5.67
CA LEU A 73 8.03 -6.22 -6.28
C LEU A 73 6.74 -5.71 -5.61
N ALA A 74 5.76 -6.57 -5.40
CA ALA A 74 4.54 -6.20 -4.68
C ALA A 74 4.82 -5.74 -3.24
N CYS A 75 5.74 -6.41 -2.54
CA CYS A 75 6.23 -5.97 -1.24
C CYS A 75 6.89 -4.58 -1.33
N GLY A 76 7.70 -4.32 -2.36
CA GLY A 76 8.27 -2.98 -2.58
C GLY A 76 7.21 -1.91 -2.83
N ALA A 77 6.17 -2.23 -3.60
CA ALA A 77 5.06 -1.30 -3.88
C ALA A 77 4.31 -0.94 -2.60
N GLU A 78 4.08 -1.93 -1.73
CA GLU A 78 3.44 -1.75 -0.42
C GLU A 78 4.25 -0.79 0.49
N GLN A 79 5.57 -0.85 0.42
CA GLN A 79 6.47 0.00 1.20
C GLN A 79 6.66 1.40 0.59
N GLY A 80 6.21 1.62 -0.64
CA GLY A 80 6.49 2.86 -1.39
C GLY A 80 7.97 3.00 -1.79
N LEU A 81 8.68 1.88 -1.98
CA LEU A 81 10.13 1.85 -2.23
C LEU A 81 10.49 1.37 -3.64
N LEU A 82 9.52 1.29 -4.56
CA LEU A 82 9.77 0.90 -5.94
C LEU A 82 10.35 2.02 -6.78
N GLN A 83 11.26 1.64 -7.67
CA GLN A 83 11.80 2.48 -8.72
C GLN A 83 11.31 2.01 -10.09
N GLN A 84 11.38 2.88 -11.10
CA GLN A 84 10.96 2.54 -12.47
C GLN A 84 11.66 1.27 -13.00
N GLY A 85 12.96 1.11 -12.73
CA GLY A 85 13.72 -0.08 -13.14
C GLY A 85 13.16 -1.39 -12.56
N HIS A 86 12.57 -1.37 -11.36
CA HIS A 86 11.90 -2.55 -10.79
C HIS A 86 10.64 -2.91 -11.57
N LEU A 87 9.88 -1.92 -12.05
CA LEU A 87 8.69 -2.16 -12.86
C LEU A 87 9.05 -2.77 -14.21
N GLU A 88 10.15 -2.36 -14.83
CA GLU A 88 10.63 -2.94 -16.09
C GLU A 88 11.07 -4.41 -15.93
N ILE A 89 11.73 -4.73 -14.82
CA ILE A 89 12.04 -6.11 -14.43
C ILE A 89 10.74 -6.90 -14.25
N GLY A 90 9.80 -6.38 -13.46
CA GLY A 90 8.51 -7.01 -13.21
C GLY A 90 7.69 -7.22 -14.48
N ARG A 91 7.70 -6.26 -15.41
CA ARG A 91 7.01 -6.35 -16.69
C ARG A 91 7.48 -7.54 -17.52
N ARG A 92 8.80 -7.75 -17.60
CA ARG A 92 9.37 -8.90 -18.32
C ARG A 92 8.90 -10.22 -17.70
N THR A 93 8.91 -10.32 -16.38
CA THR A 93 8.48 -11.52 -15.65
C THR A 93 6.98 -11.76 -15.74
N ALA A 94 6.16 -10.70 -15.68
CA ALA A 94 4.71 -10.79 -15.85
C ALA A 94 4.31 -11.17 -17.28
N ALA A 95 5.07 -10.72 -18.29
CA ALA A 95 4.85 -11.10 -19.69
C ALA A 95 5.19 -12.59 -19.93
N GLY A 96 6.19 -13.13 -19.23
CA GLY A 96 6.62 -14.52 -19.36
C GLY A 96 5.74 -15.55 -18.64
N THR A 97 4.72 -15.13 -17.86
CA THR A 97 3.84 -16.05 -17.12
C THR A 97 2.42 -16.10 -17.68
N THR A 98 1.83 -17.29 -17.68
CA THR A 98 0.41 -17.51 -18.00
C THR A 98 -0.50 -17.35 -16.78
N ASP A 99 0.06 -17.25 -15.56
CA ASP A 99 -0.74 -17.12 -14.34
C ASP A 99 -1.38 -15.72 -14.24
N ARG A 100 -2.71 -15.70 -14.36
CA ARG A 100 -3.52 -14.48 -14.26
C ARG A 100 -3.38 -13.80 -12.90
N ALA A 101 -3.22 -14.54 -11.80
CA ALA A 101 -3.11 -13.97 -10.46
C ALA A 101 -1.79 -13.22 -10.28
N LEU A 102 -0.69 -13.75 -10.84
CA LEU A 102 0.61 -13.07 -10.84
C LEU A 102 0.60 -11.79 -11.70
N ARG A 103 -0.04 -11.84 -12.87
CA ARG A 103 -0.20 -10.63 -13.70
C ARG A 103 -1.06 -9.57 -13.01
N ALA A 104 -2.13 -9.99 -12.33
CA ALA A 104 -2.96 -9.09 -11.54
C ALA A 104 -2.17 -8.44 -10.38
N LEU A 105 -1.35 -9.22 -9.67
CA LEU A 105 -0.47 -8.71 -8.61
C LEU A 105 0.53 -7.67 -9.14
N TYR A 106 1.15 -7.93 -10.29
CA TYR A 106 2.03 -6.98 -10.96
C TYR A 106 1.29 -5.67 -11.31
N TRP A 107 0.13 -5.75 -11.96
CA TRP A 107 -0.63 -4.55 -12.33
C TRP A 107 -1.12 -3.76 -11.13
N ALA A 108 -1.55 -4.42 -10.05
CA ALA A 108 -1.88 -3.76 -8.80
C ALA A 108 -0.69 -3.01 -8.20
N SER A 109 0.53 -3.58 -8.32
CA SER A 109 1.76 -2.94 -7.87
C SER A 109 2.12 -1.71 -8.71
N VAL A 110 1.98 -1.79 -10.04
CA VAL A 110 2.20 -0.66 -10.97
C VAL A 110 1.21 0.48 -10.72
N GLN A 111 -0.09 0.14 -10.65
CA GLN A 111 -1.16 1.12 -10.41
C GLN A 111 -0.97 1.85 -9.08
N ARG A 112 -0.42 1.15 -8.10
CA ARG A 112 -0.10 1.74 -6.81
C ARG A 112 1.10 2.67 -6.91
N TRP A 113 2.19 2.21 -7.53
CA TRP A 113 3.39 3.04 -7.74
C TRP A 113 3.07 4.33 -8.49
N SER A 114 2.24 4.27 -9.54
CA SER A 114 1.87 5.47 -10.32
C SER A 114 1.06 6.50 -9.54
N ARG A 115 0.46 6.12 -8.41
CA ARG A 115 -0.30 6.99 -7.52
C ARG A 115 0.53 7.54 -6.36
N ALA A 116 1.74 7.03 -6.13
CA ALA A 116 2.58 7.47 -5.03
C ALA A 116 3.20 8.85 -5.31
N PRO A 117 3.12 9.82 -4.37
CA PRO A 117 3.79 11.11 -4.49
C PRO A 117 5.30 10.92 -4.73
N GLY A 118 5.87 11.61 -5.72
CA GLY A 118 7.29 11.49 -6.09
C GLY A 118 7.66 10.37 -7.07
N SER A 119 6.71 9.51 -7.46
CA SER A 119 6.94 8.49 -8.51
C SER A 119 6.78 9.01 -9.93
N ARG A 120 6.33 10.26 -10.07
CA ARG A 120 6.22 10.94 -11.34
C ARG A 120 7.63 11.43 -11.70
N PRO A 121 8.19 11.06 -12.88
CA PRO A 121 9.41 11.70 -13.34
C PRO A 121 9.14 13.20 -13.33
N MET A 122 10.01 13.93 -12.63
CA MET A 122 10.05 15.38 -12.58
C MET A 122 10.00 15.87 -14.03
N ARG A 123 8.80 16.22 -14.49
CA ARG A 123 8.61 16.86 -15.78
C ARG A 123 9.22 18.24 -15.61
N ASP A 124 10.17 18.57 -16.46
CA ASP A 124 10.84 19.87 -16.49
C ASP A 124 9.90 20.99 -16.10
N ASP A 125 10.30 21.73 -15.07
CA ASP A 125 9.65 22.96 -14.61
C ASP A 125 9.61 23.96 -15.77
N THR A 126 8.53 23.91 -16.53
CA THR A 126 8.08 25.05 -17.33
C THR A 126 7.12 25.83 -16.42
N PRO A 127 7.46 27.05 -15.98
CA PRO A 127 6.57 27.82 -15.13
C PRO A 127 5.37 28.28 -15.96
N ALA A 128 4.29 27.50 -15.91
CA ALA A 128 3.01 27.95 -16.39
C ALA A 128 2.46 28.94 -15.36
N THR A 129 2.54 30.22 -15.69
CA THR A 129 1.84 31.33 -15.04
C THR A 129 0.36 30.97 -14.89
N SER A 130 -0.03 30.47 -13.71
CA SER A 130 -1.43 30.22 -13.38
C SER A 130 -2.05 31.51 -12.87
N VAL A 131 -2.91 32.09 -13.71
CA VAL A 131 -3.79 33.19 -13.33
C VAL A 131 -4.79 32.66 -12.30
N ALA A 132 -4.67 33.14 -11.07
CA ALA A 132 -5.56 32.78 -9.96
C ALA A 132 -6.98 33.33 -10.21
N ALA A 133 -7.97 32.45 -10.16
CA ALA A 133 -9.37 32.84 -9.95
C ALA A 133 -9.69 32.72 -8.44
N PRO A 134 -10.28 33.73 -7.80
CA PRO A 134 -10.66 33.63 -6.40
C PRO A 134 -11.96 32.84 -6.29
N SER A 135 -11.90 31.64 -5.72
CA SER A 135 -13.09 30.91 -5.27
C SER A 135 -13.13 30.94 -3.74
N THR A 136 -13.94 31.84 -3.23
CA THR A 136 -14.29 31.97 -1.82
C THR A 136 -15.33 30.91 -1.45
N SER A 137 -14.95 29.95 -0.62
CA SER A 137 -15.87 29.20 0.24
C SER A 137 -15.11 28.68 1.46
N PRO A 138 -15.52 29.04 2.70
CA PRO A 138 -14.89 28.55 3.91
C PRO A 138 -15.56 27.24 4.31
N ALA A 139 -15.03 26.12 3.84
CA ALA A 139 -15.30 24.82 4.43
C ALA A 139 -14.13 24.48 5.35
N VAL A 140 -14.35 24.61 6.66
CA VAL A 140 -13.42 24.24 7.73
C VAL A 140 -13.23 22.72 7.69
N ALA A 141 -12.37 22.24 6.79
CA ALA A 141 -11.79 20.91 6.88
C ALA A 141 -10.71 20.96 7.97
N PRO A 142 -10.58 19.93 8.82
CA PRO A 142 -9.57 19.96 9.87
C PRO A 142 -8.17 20.03 9.23
N ASP A 143 -7.33 20.90 9.76
CA ASP A 143 -5.93 21.11 9.36
C ASP A 143 -5.12 19.82 9.53
N MET A 144 -5.19 18.91 8.55
CA MET A 144 -4.26 17.79 8.44
C MET A 144 -2.92 18.35 7.96
N CYS A 145 -1.81 17.93 8.58
CA CYS A 145 -0.50 18.25 8.03
C CYS A 145 -0.30 17.57 6.66
N GLY A 146 0.64 18.06 5.84
CA GLY A 146 0.91 17.50 4.51
C GLY A 146 1.14 15.99 4.51
N ASP A 147 1.90 15.45 5.48
CA ASP A 147 2.13 14.00 5.59
C ASP A 147 0.85 13.19 5.89
N CYS A 148 -0.05 13.76 6.69
CA CYS A 148 -1.35 13.15 6.96
C CYS A 148 -2.26 13.23 5.74
N ASP A 149 -2.20 14.31 4.95
CA ASP A 149 -2.93 14.38 3.68
C ASP A 149 -2.37 13.39 2.66
N ASP A 150 -1.05 13.25 2.53
CA ASP A 150 -0.43 12.22 1.70
C ASP A 150 -0.84 10.81 2.11
N LEU A 151 -0.89 10.53 3.43
CA LEU A 151 -1.39 9.26 3.95
C LEU A 151 -2.89 9.06 3.66
N ARG A 152 -3.67 10.14 3.63
CA ARG A 152 -5.09 10.10 3.23
C ARG A 152 -5.26 9.83 1.74
N GLN A 153 -4.33 10.30 0.91
CA GLN A 153 -4.33 10.03 -0.52
C GLN A 153 -3.85 8.59 -0.84
N ASP A 154 -2.87 8.06 -0.11
CA ASP A 154 -2.46 6.64 -0.14
C ASP A 154 -2.77 5.94 1.18
N ILE A 155 -4.06 5.72 1.43
CA ILE A 155 -4.51 4.96 2.61
C ILE A 155 -3.97 3.54 2.67
N ARG A 156 -3.34 3.03 1.61
CA ARG A 156 -2.83 1.65 1.60
C ARG A 156 -1.37 1.58 2.01
N ARG A 157 -0.68 2.71 2.27
CA ARG A 157 0.76 2.79 2.61
C ARG A 157 1.08 1.89 3.80
N TYR A 158 2.14 1.09 3.75
CA TYR A 158 2.45 0.25 4.91
C TYR A 158 3.06 1.04 6.06
N THR A 159 4.03 1.89 5.74
CA THR A 159 4.81 2.63 6.73
C THR A 159 4.10 3.96 7.05
N PRO A 160 3.77 4.23 8.32
CA PRO A 160 3.32 5.56 8.71
C PRO A 160 4.42 6.61 8.48
N HIS A 161 4.04 7.88 8.35
CA HIS A 161 5.04 8.95 8.40
C HIS A 161 5.62 9.09 9.82
N ALA A 162 6.78 9.73 9.95
CA ALA A 162 7.60 9.71 11.16
C ALA A 162 6.87 10.25 12.42
N GLU A 163 6.00 11.25 12.24
CA GLU A 163 5.24 11.89 13.31
C GLU A 163 4.02 11.09 13.78
N LEU A 164 3.72 9.94 13.16
CA LEU A 164 2.60 9.08 13.56
C LEU A 164 3.04 8.11 14.67
N ALA A 165 2.71 8.43 15.92
CA ALA A 165 2.99 7.58 17.06
C ALA A 165 1.84 6.58 17.28
N ARG A 166 2.16 5.35 17.72
CA ARG A 166 1.12 4.36 18.06
C ARG A 166 0.46 4.75 19.39
N ASP A 167 -0.86 4.91 19.38
CA ASP A 167 -1.65 5.11 20.58
C ASP A 167 -1.74 3.78 21.35
N GLY A 168 -1.48 3.81 22.66
CA GLY A 168 -1.67 2.64 23.54
C GLY A 168 -0.58 1.57 23.44
N VAL A 169 0.70 1.97 23.56
CA VAL A 169 1.89 1.07 23.60
C VAL A 169 1.74 -0.09 24.62
N ASN A 170 0.78 -0.01 25.55
CA ASN A 170 0.54 -0.99 26.60
C ASN A 170 -0.69 -1.91 26.40
N GLU A 171 -1.44 -1.79 25.29
CA GLU A 171 -2.58 -2.70 25.08
C GLU A 171 -2.13 -4.02 24.42
N PRO A 172 -2.33 -5.17 25.07
CA PRO A 172 -1.96 -6.46 24.50
C PRO A 172 -2.74 -6.71 23.19
N PRO A 173 -2.13 -7.35 22.18
CA PRO A 173 -2.82 -7.70 20.95
C PRO A 173 -4.08 -8.52 21.26
N ARG A 174 -5.25 -8.07 20.81
CA ARG A 174 -6.48 -8.85 20.98
C ARG A 174 -6.36 -10.16 20.21
N PRO A 175 -6.67 -11.32 20.82
CA PRO A 175 -6.39 -12.62 20.23
C PRO A 175 -7.19 -12.90 18.94
N HIS A 176 -8.37 -12.29 18.76
CA HIS A 176 -9.30 -12.61 17.65
C HIS A 176 -9.89 -11.36 16.97
N GLY A 177 -9.03 -10.48 16.46
CA GLY A 177 -9.46 -9.38 15.59
C GLY A 177 -8.39 -9.06 14.56
N ALA A 178 -8.79 -8.53 13.39
CA ALA A 178 -7.84 -7.89 12.48
C ALA A 178 -7.00 -6.92 13.32
N ALA A 179 -5.67 -7.03 13.26
CA ALA A 179 -4.75 -6.25 14.08
C ALA A 179 -5.00 -4.74 13.81
N GLU A 180 -5.89 -4.16 14.60
CA GLU A 180 -6.25 -2.76 14.54
C GLU A 180 -5.27 -2.02 15.42
N CYS A 181 -4.38 -1.25 14.80
CA CYS A 181 -3.43 -0.40 15.51
C CYS A 181 -3.91 1.04 15.40
N ARG A 182 -4.07 1.71 16.54
CA ARG A 182 -4.38 3.13 16.59
C ARG A 182 -3.10 3.95 16.63
N TYR A 183 -3.14 5.09 15.97
CA TYR A 183 -2.04 6.02 15.89
C TYR A 183 -2.55 7.45 16.02
N ARG A 184 -1.68 8.34 16.49
CA ARG A 184 -1.91 9.77 16.58
C ARG A 184 -0.72 10.52 16.00
N CYS A 185 -1.02 11.45 15.09
CA CYS A 185 0.00 12.36 14.56
C CYS A 185 0.39 13.38 15.63
N GLY A 186 1.70 13.51 15.92
CA GLY A 186 2.21 14.51 16.85
C GLY A 186 2.04 15.95 16.37
N THR A 187 2.02 16.18 15.04
CA THR A 187 1.95 17.51 14.44
C THR A 187 0.54 18.09 14.38
N CYS A 188 -0.43 17.33 13.84
CA CYS A 188 -1.79 17.81 13.64
C CYS A 188 -2.82 17.13 14.55
N ALA A 189 -2.36 16.30 15.49
CA ALA A 189 -3.21 15.50 16.40
C ALA A 189 -4.21 14.55 15.71
N THR A 190 -4.18 14.42 14.37
CA THR A 190 -5.09 13.54 13.63
C THR A 190 -4.90 12.10 14.08
N GLN A 191 -6.01 11.45 14.40
CA GLN A 191 -6.04 10.05 14.81
C GLN A 191 -6.26 9.15 13.61
N TRP A 192 -5.53 8.05 13.57
CA TRP A 192 -5.54 7.08 12.50
C TRP A 192 -5.73 5.68 13.06
N VAL A 193 -6.46 4.87 12.31
CA VAL A 193 -6.59 3.44 12.52
C VAL A 193 -5.97 2.73 11.33
N ARG A 194 -5.06 1.82 11.61
CA ARG A 194 -4.48 0.91 10.63
C ARG A 194 -5.10 -0.47 10.80
N ARG A 195 -5.61 -1.04 9.71
CA ARG A 195 -6.17 -2.38 9.65
C ARG A 195 -5.43 -3.20 8.61
N VAL A 196 -5.39 -4.51 8.79
CA VAL A 196 -4.92 -5.47 7.78
C VAL A 196 -6.04 -6.46 7.50
N PRO A 197 -6.98 -6.14 6.58
CA PRO A 197 -8.06 -7.05 6.24
C PRO A 197 -7.53 -8.38 5.71
N PRO A 198 -8.20 -9.52 5.96
CA PRO A 198 -7.69 -10.83 5.55
C PRO A 198 -7.60 -11.00 4.02
N PHE A 199 -8.44 -10.29 3.27
CA PHE A 199 -8.52 -10.33 1.80
C PHE A 199 -7.74 -9.23 1.08
N GLU A 200 -7.15 -8.28 1.81
CA GLU A 200 -6.42 -7.16 1.22
C GLU A 200 -4.91 -7.43 1.34
N PRO A 201 -4.11 -7.32 0.25
CA PRO A 201 -2.66 -7.45 0.34
C PRO A 201 -2.03 -6.44 1.29
N PHE A 202 -2.63 -5.25 1.34
CA PHE A 202 -2.07 -4.07 1.94
C PHE A 202 -2.77 -3.72 3.25
N ALA A 203 -2.02 -3.11 4.16
CA ALA A 203 -2.63 -2.41 5.28
C ALA A 203 -3.51 -1.26 4.75
N VAL A 204 -4.61 -0.95 5.43
CA VAL A 204 -5.50 0.15 5.12
C VAL A 204 -5.56 1.09 6.32
N TRP A 205 -5.34 2.37 6.06
CA TRP A 205 -5.44 3.46 7.01
C TRP A 205 -6.81 4.13 6.89
N ALA A 206 -7.37 4.53 8.01
CA ALA A 206 -8.58 5.32 8.07
C ALA A 206 -8.43 6.39 9.15
N VAL A 207 -8.87 7.62 8.86
CA VAL A 207 -8.96 8.68 9.86
C VAL A 207 -10.04 8.30 10.87
N VAL A 208 -9.74 8.42 12.16
CA VAL A 208 -10.74 8.31 13.22
C VAL A 208 -11.38 9.69 13.36
N PRO A 209 -12.69 9.84 13.11
CA PRO A 209 -13.37 11.09 13.36
C PRO A 209 -13.17 11.48 14.83
N ALA A 210 -12.77 12.72 15.10
CA ALA A 210 -12.77 13.24 16.46
C ALA A 210 -14.18 13.01 17.01
N ARG A 211 -14.29 12.25 18.12
CA ARG A 211 -15.57 12.15 18.81
C ARG A 211 -15.91 13.57 19.23
N HIS A 212 -16.93 14.16 18.60
CA HIS A 212 -17.49 15.40 19.10
C HIS A 212 -17.86 15.12 20.55
N ALA A 213 -17.13 15.74 21.48
CA ALA A 213 -17.54 15.74 22.87
C ALA A 213 -18.95 16.32 22.87
N ALA A 214 -19.94 15.49 23.20
CA ALA A 214 -21.29 15.98 23.36
C ALA A 214 -21.21 17.16 24.36
N PRO A 215 -21.74 18.34 24.02
CA PRO A 215 -21.75 19.45 24.96
C PRO A 215 -22.45 18.95 26.23
N LEU A 216 -21.74 19.04 27.35
CA LEU A 216 -22.33 18.84 28.66
C LEU A 216 -23.38 19.94 28.82
N TYR A 217 -24.63 19.62 28.53
CA TYR A 217 -25.76 20.46 28.94
C TYR A 217 -25.71 20.53 30.46
N ARG A 218 -25.40 21.73 30.97
CA ARG A 218 -25.65 22.13 32.36
C ARG A 218 -27.08 22.62 32.49
#